data_AF-T1AXF5-F1
#
_entry.id   AF-T1AXF5-F1
#
_cell.length_a   1.000
_cell.length_b   1.000
_cell.length_c   1.000
_cell.angle_alpha   90.00
_cell.angle_beta   90.00
_cell.angle_gamma   90.00
#
_symmetry.space_group_name_H-M   'P 1'
#
loop_
_entity.id
_entity.type
_entity.pdbx_description
1 polymer ?
#
loop_
_entity_poly.entity_id
_entity_poly.type
_entity_poly.pdbx_seq_one_letter_code
_entity_poly.pdbx_strand_id
1 'polypeptide(L)'
;MGKLSGFLDCPRQDEPREAPATRVRHWREFTPALAEPAARTEAARCMDCGIPFCHNGCPVHNLIPDFNDRVCNGRWREALDALHATN
;
A
#
# COMPACT_ATOMS: atom_id res chain seq x y z
N MET A 1 1.71 -4.80 13.29
CA MET A 1 0.94 -3.79 12.53
C MET A 1 1.15 -2.41 13.15
N GLY A 2 0.78 -1.34 12.45
CA GLY A 2 0.65 -0.01 13.05
C GLY A 2 -0.39 0.03 14.19
N LYS A 3 -0.74 1.23 14.65
CA LYS A 3 -1.80 1.40 15.66
C LYS A 3 -3.13 0.86 15.12
N LEU A 4 -3.89 0.11 15.92
CA LEU A 4 -5.20 -0.45 15.52
C LEU A 4 -6.18 0.62 14.98
N SER A 5 -6.11 1.85 15.50
CA SER A 5 -6.90 2.99 15.04
C SER A 5 -6.27 3.77 13.89
N GLY A 6 -5.21 3.26 13.24
CA GLY A 6 -4.48 4.00 12.20
C GLY A 6 -5.36 4.46 11.05
N PHE A 7 -6.40 3.70 10.71
CA PHE A 7 -7.38 4.06 9.69
C PHE A 7 -8.29 5.25 10.07
N LEU A 8 -8.46 5.52 11.37
CA LEU A 8 -9.18 6.68 11.91
C LEU A 8 -8.27 7.89 12.05
N ASP A 9 -7.04 7.67 12.54
CA ASP A 9 -6.11 8.74 12.88
C ASP A 9 -5.43 9.34 11.64
N CYS A 10 -5.18 8.53 10.61
CA CYS A 10 -4.54 8.96 9.37
C CYS A 10 -5.56 8.90 8.24
N PRO A 11 -6.07 10.02 7.68
CA PRO A 11 -7.01 9.96 6.56
C PRO A 11 -6.36 9.30 5.34
N ARG A 12 -7.17 8.62 4.51
CA ARG A 12 -6.67 8.00 3.27
C ARG A 12 -6.15 9.08 2.34
N GLN A 13 -4.91 8.95 1.90
CA GLN A 13 -4.35 9.75 0.84
C GLN A 13 -4.75 9.15 -0.52
N ASP A 14 -5.42 9.94 -1.34
CA ASP A 14 -5.67 9.54 -2.71
C ASP A 14 -4.37 9.63 -3.53
N GLU A 15 -4.24 8.71 -4.47
CA GLU A 15 -3.10 8.60 -5.35
C GLU A 15 -2.97 9.86 -6.22
N PRO A 16 -1.83 10.56 -6.19
CA PRO A 16 -1.61 11.72 -7.05
C PRO A 16 -1.59 11.29 -8.52
N ARG A 17 -2.18 12.12 -9.38
CA ARG A 17 -2.22 11.88 -10.83
C ARG A 17 -1.94 13.17 -11.57
N GLU A 18 -1.16 13.09 -12.63
CA GLU A 18 -0.98 14.23 -13.53
C GLU A 18 -2.31 14.63 -14.19
N ALA A 19 -2.46 15.93 -14.45
CA ALA A 19 -3.66 16.47 -15.06
C ALA A 19 -3.93 15.82 -16.45
N PRO A 20 -5.20 15.55 -16.82
CA PRO A 20 -5.54 14.96 -18.12
C PRO A 20 -4.89 15.67 -19.31
N ALA A 21 -4.89 17.01 -19.32
CA ALA A 21 -4.31 17.81 -20.40
C ALA A 21 -2.79 17.64 -20.58
N THR A 22 -2.09 17.22 -19.53
CA THR A 22 -0.65 16.93 -19.55
C THR A 22 -0.40 15.48 -19.98
N ARG A 23 -1.06 14.52 -19.31
CA ARG A 23 -0.79 13.08 -19.54
C ARG A 23 -1.21 12.56 -20.91
N VAL A 24 -2.12 13.23 -21.62
CA VAL A 24 -2.46 12.86 -23.02
C VAL A 24 -1.34 13.17 -24.02
N ARG A 25 -0.29 13.88 -23.60
CA ARG A 25 0.82 14.30 -24.46
C ARG A 25 2.01 13.34 -24.43
N HIS A 26 1.97 12.29 -23.60
CA HIS A 26 3.04 11.31 -23.49
C HIS A 26 2.52 9.93 -23.10
N TRP A 27 3.38 8.93 -23.23
CA TRP A 27 3.12 7.53 -22.86
C TRP A 27 3.80 7.10 -21.56
N ARG A 28 4.41 8.05 -20.84
CA ARG A 28 5.05 7.80 -19.53
C ARG A 28 3.99 7.63 -18.43
N GLU A 29 4.38 6.93 -17.36
CA GLU A 29 3.59 6.83 -16.12
C GLU A 29 3.20 8.22 -15.63
N PHE A 30 1.92 8.39 -15.27
CA PHE A 30 1.36 9.67 -14.82
C PHE A 30 0.93 9.63 -13.35
N THR A 31 1.23 8.52 -12.69
CA THR A 31 0.88 8.23 -11.31
C THR A 31 2.18 8.09 -10.52
N PRO A 32 2.70 9.18 -9.92
CA PRO A 32 3.95 9.09 -9.20
C PRO A 32 3.80 8.22 -7.95
N ALA A 33 4.82 7.41 -7.68
CA ALA A 33 4.88 6.61 -6.47
C ALA A 33 4.82 7.51 -5.22
N LEU A 34 4.19 7.00 -4.16
CA LEU A 34 4.19 7.67 -2.87
C LEU A 34 5.62 7.78 -2.34
N ALA A 35 5.95 8.93 -1.74
CA ALA A 35 7.16 9.07 -0.97
C ALA A 35 7.16 8.10 0.21
N GLU A 36 8.34 7.61 0.60
CA GLU A 36 8.49 6.59 1.64
C GLU A 36 7.68 6.92 2.92
N PRO A 37 7.73 8.14 3.51
CA PRO A 37 6.98 8.42 4.72
C PRO A 37 5.45 8.33 4.53
N ALA A 38 4.95 8.72 3.35
CA ALA A 38 3.54 8.64 3.01
C ALA A 38 3.11 7.18 2.81
N ALA A 39 3.92 6.37 2.11
CA ALA A 39 3.66 4.94 1.93
C ALA A 39 3.62 4.20 3.27
N ARG A 40 4.53 4.52 4.20
CA ARG A 40 4.51 3.97 5.57
C ARG A 40 3.25 4.38 6.33
N THR A 41 2.79 5.62 6.16
CA THR A 41 1.56 6.12 6.78
C THR A 41 0.33 5.40 6.23
N GLU A 42 0.25 5.18 4.92
CA GLU A 42 -0.84 4.41 4.30
C GLU A 42 -0.84 2.95 4.76
N ALA A 43 0.33 2.31 4.82
CA ALA A 43 0.45 0.94 5.31
C ALA A 43 0.02 0.80 6.78
N ALA A 44 0.26 1.83 7.60
CA ALA A 44 -0.18 1.88 9.00
C ALA A 44 -1.71 1.93 9.17
N ARG A 45 -2.47 2.21 8.10
CA ARG A 45 -3.94 2.17 8.12
C ARG A 45 -4.49 0.74 8.10
N CYS A 46 -3.66 -0.28 7.83
CA CYS A 46 -4.08 -1.67 7.89
C CYS A 46 -4.60 -2.01 9.30
N MET A 47 -5.82 -2.55 9.38
CA MET A 47 -6.52 -2.78 10.65
C MET A 47 -6.12 -4.08 11.37
N ASP A 48 -5.31 -4.95 10.74
CA ASP A 48 -5.06 -6.30 11.22
C ASP A 48 -6.37 -7.04 11.61
N CYS A 49 -7.31 -7.12 10.67
CA CYS A 49 -8.72 -7.43 10.92
C CYS A 49 -9.03 -8.87 11.37
N GLY A 50 -8.02 -9.72 11.60
CA GLY A 50 -8.17 -11.14 11.97
C GLY A 50 -8.66 -12.05 10.83
N ILE A 51 -9.71 -11.63 10.11
CA ILE A 51 -10.18 -12.27 8.87
C ILE A 51 -9.89 -11.32 7.70
N PRO A 52 -8.74 -11.48 7.00
CA PRO A 52 -8.31 -10.55 5.96
C PRO A 52 -9.08 -10.74 4.67
N PHE A 53 -10.19 -10.00 4.50
CA PHE A 53 -10.96 -9.99 3.25
C PHE A 53 -10.11 -9.57 2.03
N CYS A 54 -9.11 -8.70 2.23
CA CYS A 54 -8.18 -8.31 1.18
C CYS A 54 -7.40 -9.52 0.60
N HIS A 55 -6.97 -10.44 1.46
CA HIS A 55 -6.24 -11.64 1.05
C HIS A 55 -7.14 -12.57 0.22
N ASN A 56 -8.38 -12.79 0.67
CA ASN A 56 -9.36 -13.61 -0.07
C ASN A 56 -9.86 -12.96 -1.36
N GLY A 57 -9.87 -11.62 -1.43
CA GLY A 57 -10.22 -10.87 -2.63
C GLY A 57 -9.11 -10.82 -3.67
N CYS A 58 -7.88 -11.16 -3.30
CA CYS A 58 -6.75 -11.24 -4.22
C CYS A 58 -6.72 -12.63 -4.90
N PRO A 59 -6.79 -12.72 -6.25
CA PRO A 59 -6.81 -14.02 -6.94
C PRO A 59 -5.57 -14.90 -6.73
N VAL A 60 -4.43 -14.27 -6.42
CA VAL A 60 -3.16 -14.97 -6.12
C VAL A 60 -2.91 -15.10 -4.62
N HIS A 61 -3.91 -14.76 -3.78
CA HIS A 61 -3.83 -14.88 -2.34
C HIS A 61 -2.59 -14.18 -1.74
N ASN A 62 -2.33 -12.95 -2.18
CA ASN A 62 -1.20 -12.17 -1.65
C ASN A 62 -1.30 -11.99 -0.13
N LEU A 63 -0.16 -12.05 0.55
CA LEU A 63 -0.03 -11.82 1.99
C LEU A 63 -0.10 -10.31 2.33
N ILE A 64 -1.22 -9.68 1.99
CA ILE A 64 -1.41 -8.22 2.05
C ILE A 64 -1.20 -7.62 3.45
N PRO A 65 -1.76 -8.20 4.53
CA PRO A 65 -1.49 -7.70 5.88
C PRO A 65 0.00 -7.74 6.22
N ASP A 66 0.69 -8.82 5.83
CA ASP A 66 2.08 -9.07 6.20
C ASP A 66 3.07 -8.12 5.52
N PHE A 67 2.88 -7.82 4.23
CA PHE A 67 3.75 -6.83 3.59
C PHE A 67 3.41 -5.41 4.05
N ASN A 68 2.14 -5.10 4.35
CA ASN A 68 1.76 -3.80 4.92
C ASN A 68 2.38 -3.59 6.31
N ASP A 69 2.43 -4.61 7.15
CA ASP A 69 3.14 -4.53 8.44
C ASP A 69 4.60 -4.12 8.26
N ARG A 70 5.27 -4.80 7.33
CA ARG A 70 6.69 -4.60 7.08
C ARG A 70 6.95 -3.22 6.48
N VAL A 71 6.10 -2.75 5.56
CA VAL A 71 6.15 -1.38 5.03
C VAL A 71 5.97 -0.36 6.16
N CYS A 72 4.94 -0.50 7.01
CA CYS A 72 4.72 0.38 8.16
C CYS A 72 5.98 0.51 9.04
N ASN A 73 6.68 -0.61 9.26
CA ASN A 73 7.92 -0.67 10.05
C ASN A 73 9.20 -0.33 9.26
N GLY A 74 9.13 0.05 7.98
CA GLY A 74 10.30 0.39 7.15
C GLY A 74 11.15 -0.82 6.73
N ARG A 75 10.63 -2.05 6.89
CA ARG A 75 11.29 -3.32 6.53
C ARG A 75 11.04 -3.65 5.06
N TRP A 76 11.51 -2.79 4.15
CA TRP A 76 11.20 -2.84 2.72
C TRP A 76 11.60 -4.14 2.01
N ARG A 77 12.80 -4.67 2.33
CA ARG A 77 13.28 -5.92 1.74
C ARG A 77 12.35 -7.08 2.09
N GLU A 78 11.98 -7.18 3.35
CA GLU A 78 11.12 -8.25 3.83
C GLU A 78 9.68 -8.08 3.35
N ALA A 79 9.21 -6.83 3.16
CA ALA A 79 7.93 -6.56 2.51
C ALA A 79 7.91 -7.10 1.07
N LEU A 80 9.00 -6.88 0.32
CA LEU A 80 9.16 -7.41 -1.03
C LEU A 80 9.21 -8.94 -1.03
N ASP A 81 9.96 -9.55 -0.11
CA ASP A 81 10.05 -11.01 -0.02
C ASP A 81 8.68 -11.65 0.26
N ALA A 82 7.85 -11.00 1.10
CA ALA A 82 6.49 -11.45 1.37
C ALA A 82 5.55 -11.29 0.17
N LEU A 83 5.72 -10.24 -0.64
CA LEU A 83 4.98 -10.07 -1.89
C LEU A 83 5.37 -11.16 -2.91
N HIS A 84 6.66 -11.39 -3.09
CA HIS A 84 7.20 -12.40 -4.03
C HIS A 84 6.94 -13.85 -3.61
N ALA A 85 6.51 -14.10 -2.37
CA ALA A 85 6.09 -15.43 -1.96
C ALA A 85 4.83 -15.91 -2.72
N THR A 86 4.04 -14.98 -3.27
CA THR A 86 2.76 -15.26 -3.93
C THR A 86 2.62 -14.63 -5.32
N ASN A 87 3.45 -13.64 -5.70
CA ASN A 87 3.44 -12.97 -7.01
C ASN A 87 4.83 -12.54 -7.49
#